data_AF-A0A0Q8HVY9-F1
#
_entry.id   AF-A0A0Q8HVY9-F1
#
_cell.length_a   1.000
_cell.length_b   1.000
_cell.length_c   1.000
_cell.angle_alpha   90.00
_cell.angle_beta   90.00
_cell.angle_gamma   90.00
#
_symmetry.space_group_name_H-M   'P 1'
#
loop_
_entity.id
_entity.type
_entity.pdbx_description
1 polymer ?
#
loop_
_entity_poly.entity_id
_entity_poly.type
_entity_poly.pdbx_seq_one_letter_code
_entity_poly.pdbx_strand_id
1 'polypeptide(L)'
;MKLHESLADLARDHGHDLFRDAAAFRGSLDDYLDEGQASSGTINLLTDAVRLGALDGMLTMLDSGANPADAVESAGQRLARDRGSADVRGCQWAVAVLGFALGKVPEGLVTGLDPEAGTTAPPSHGPGGTAPTPPMTPPLQSPVQSFQQPIVSPPHQPMSTPTHAVYQQSGGAGYGAPTPSYPGAGGGWSQPAPPQKKSKTGLIIAATVVALVVIIGGIVGLVLVANGGDDDKKAGGDGSNSASQGGSPSGSESVDSVPDIGGPQIEGLGYTVQAPKGWTDGTEEFIASNPGLTTLDKVILWGSTFNTARGNVIVETQSSYGSTDPNDLKDAWKDALISSDSSAEINDIANISIDGQTALGVEILRTNENDVTVRQRAHLVISGDKGYSITVSLKDGDDDVFDKFDEILSTWRWTS
;
A
#
# COMPACT_ATOMS: atom_id res chain seq x y z
N MET A 1 -25.37 -6.09 -15.68
CA MET A 1 -26.02 -5.72 -14.41
C MET A 1 -24.99 -4.96 -13.59
N LYS A 2 -25.37 -3.90 -12.86
CA LYS A 2 -24.40 -3.21 -12.00
C LYS A 2 -24.16 -4.05 -10.73
N LEU A 3 -22.96 -4.00 -10.18
CA LEU A 3 -22.58 -4.83 -9.02
C LEU A 3 -23.54 -4.65 -7.83
N HIS A 4 -24.01 -3.43 -7.55
CA HIS A 4 -24.94 -3.17 -6.45
C HIS A 4 -26.34 -3.78 -6.68
N GLU A 5 -26.76 -3.94 -7.93
CA GLU A 5 -28.00 -4.63 -8.28
C GLU A 5 -27.85 -6.13 -8.03
N SER A 6 -26.74 -6.74 -8.47
CA SER A 6 -26.43 -8.15 -8.22
C SER A 6 -26.36 -8.46 -6.72
N LEU A 7 -25.81 -7.57 -5.91
CA LEU A 7 -25.78 -7.73 -4.45
C LEU A 7 -27.16 -7.59 -3.80
N ALA A 8 -28.03 -6.72 -4.34
CA ALA A 8 -29.41 -6.62 -3.88
C ALA A 8 -30.22 -7.89 -4.21
N ASP A 9 -29.94 -8.51 -5.35
CA ASP A 9 -30.54 -9.78 -5.73
C ASP A 9 -30.02 -10.92 -4.83
N LEU A 10 -28.70 -10.98 -4.59
CA LEU A 10 -28.10 -11.89 -3.62
C LEU A 10 -28.73 -11.77 -2.22
N ALA A 11 -28.94 -10.54 -1.74
CA ALA A 11 -29.58 -10.29 -0.45
C ALA A 11 -31.04 -10.77 -0.40
N ARG A 12 -31.75 -10.69 -1.53
CA ARG A 12 -33.13 -11.17 -1.66
C ARG A 12 -33.19 -12.70 -1.65
N ASP A 13 -32.26 -13.35 -2.32
CA ASP A 13 -32.25 -14.80 -2.50
C ASP A 13 -31.73 -15.54 -1.26
N HIS A 14 -30.71 -14.98 -0.58
CA HIS A 14 -30.04 -15.63 0.56
C HIS A 14 -30.36 -15.00 1.92
N GLY A 15 -31.04 -13.85 1.94
CA GLY A 15 -31.43 -13.15 3.15
C GLY A 15 -30.32 -12.26 3.73
N HIS A 16 -30.71 -11.38 4.66
CA HIS A 16 -29.82 -10.35 5.20
C HIS A 16 -28.75 -10.91 6.14
N ASP A 17 -28.96 -12.07 6.75
CA ASP A 17 -28.00 -12.66 7.70
C ASP A 17 -26.69 -13.07 7.02
N LEU A 18 -26.69 -13.27 5.70
CA LEU A 18 -25.48 -13.50 4.91
C LEU A 18 -24.46 -12.37 5.12
N PHE A 19 -24.92 -11.12 5.23
CA PHE A 19 -24.07 -9.93 5.35
C PHE A 19 -23.48 -9.73 6.75
N ARG A 20 -23.71 -10.66 7.68
CA ARG A 20 -23.14 -10.65 9.04
C ARG A 20 -21.99 -11.62 9.22
N ASP A 21 -21.80 -12.54 8.28
CA ASP A 21 -20.71 -13.51 8.27
C ASP A 21 -19.85 -13.29 7.04
N ALA A 22 -18.65 -12.72 7.24
CA ALA A 22 -17.75 -12.39 6.15
C ALA A 22 -17.29 -13.63 5.34
N ALA A 23 -17.18 -14.80 5.98
CA ALA A 23 -16.74 -16.01 5.30
C ALA A 23 -17.86 -16.57 4.41
N ALA A 24 -19.09 -16.63 4.94
CA ALA A 24 -20.26 -17.04 4.17
C ALA A 24 -20.56 -16.05 3.04
N PHE A 25 -20.46 -14.75 3.32
CA PHE A 25 -20.62 -13.69 2.33
C PHE A 25 -19.63 -13.84 1.19
N ARG A 26 -18.33 -14.00 1.49
CA ARG A 26 -17.30 -14.19 0.46
C ARG A 26 -17.59 -15.40 -0.42
N GLY A 27 -17.86 -16.56 0.17
CA GLY A 27 -18.18 -17.76 -0.61
C GLY A 27 -19.40 -17.57 -1.51
N SER A 28 -20.40 -16.83 -1.04
CA SER A 28 -21.58 -16.51 -1.85
C SER A 28 -21.28 -15.51 -2.97
N LEU A 29 -20.34 -14.58 -2.78
CA LEU A 29 -19.90 -13.69 -3.87
C LEU A 29 -19.20 -14.47 -4.98
N ASP A 30 -18.33 -15.41 -4.60
CA ASP A 30 -17.58 -16.23 -5.55
C ASP A 30 -18.52 -17.15 -6.37
N ASP A 31 -19.62 -17.62 -5.78
CA ASP A 31 -20.63 -18.43 -6.46
C ASP A 31 -21.64 -17.61 -7.29
N TYR A 32 -21.92 -16.36 -6.89
CA TYR A 32 -23.00 -15.55 -7.46
C TYR A 32 -22.55 -14.59 -8.56
N LEU A 33 -21.31 -14.10 -8.50
CA LEU A 33 -20.78 -13.16 -9.48
C LEU A 33 -20.17 -13.91 -10.65
N ASP A 34 -20.52 -13.51 -11.88
CA ASP A 34 -19.83 -14.05 -13.05
C ASP A 34 -18.35 -13.61 -13.05
N GLU A 35 -17.50 -14.44 -13.64
CA GLU A 35 -16.07 -14.16 -13.78
C GLU A 35 -15.85 -12.78 -14.45
N GLY A 36 -15.20 -11.87 -13.73
CA GLY A 36 -14.93 -10.50 -14.18
C GLY A 36 -16.00 -9.45 -13.88
N GLN A 37 -17.13 -9.79 -13.24
CA GLN A 37 -18.12 -8.77 -12.80
C GLN A 37 -17.58 -7.87 -11.68
N ALA A 38 -16.67 -8.38 -10.86
CA ALA A 38 -15.95 -7.62 -9.85
C ALA A 38 -14.49 -8.06 -9.83
N SER A 39 -13.58 -7.11 -9.57
CA SER A 39 -12.18 -7.45 -9.32
C SER A 39 -12.02 -8.11 -7.95
N SER A 40 -10.97 -8.91 -7.77
CA SER A 40 -10.64 -9.50 -6.47
C SER A 40 -10.45 -8.42 -5.39
N GLY A 41 -9.92 -7.25 -5.77
CA GLY A 41 -9.80 -6.09 -4.87
C GLY A 41 -11.15 -5.58 -4.38
N THR A 42 -12.14 -5.49 -5.27
CA THR A 42 -13.52 -5.11 -4.93
C THR A 42 -14.18 -6.14 -4.02
N ILE A 43 -14.04 -7.44 -4.33
CA ILE A 43 -14.58 -8.52 -3.50
C ILE A 43 -13.97 -8.48 -2.10
N ASN A 44 -12.64 -8.30 -2.00
CA ASN A 44 -11.94 -8.15 -0.73
C ASN A 44 -12.42 -6.93 0.06
N LEU A 45 -12.62 -5.79 -0.61
CA LEU A 45 -13.12 -4.57 0.01
C LEU A 45 -14.54 -4.73 0.57
N LEU A 46 -15.45 -5.36 -0.19
CA LEU A 46 -16.82 -5.65 0.28
C LEU A 46 -16.80 -6.63 1.46
N THR A 47 -15.99 -7.69 1.36
CA THR A 47 -15.83 -8.68 2.43
C THR A 47 -15.26 -8.04 3.70
N ASP A 48 -14.29 -7.13 3.56
CA ASP A 48 -13.69 -6.40 4.67
C ASP A 48 -14.68 -5.47 5.37
N ALA A 49 -15.60 -4.84 4.62
CA ALA A 49 -16.64 -4.00 5.17
C ALA A 49 -17.57 -4.79 6.13
N VAL A 50 -17.84 -6.06 5.82
CA VAL A 50 -18.54 -7.00 6.72
C VAL A 50 -17.62 -7.45 7.86
N ARG A 51 -16.43 -7.97 7.53
CA ARG A 51 -15.47 -8.55 8.48
C ARG A 51 -15.06 -7.59 9.60
N LEU A 52 -14.87 -6.32 9.27
CA LEU A 52 -14.44 -5.28 10.21
C LEU A 52 -15.62 -4.56 10.90
N GLY A 53 -16.86 -5.00 10.62
CA GLY A 53 -18.08 -4.46 11.22
C GLY A 53 -18.38 -3.01 10.82
N ALA A 54 -17.96 -2.60 9.61
CA ALA A 54 -18.30 -1.29 9.08
C ALA A 54 -19.77 -1.23 8.67
N LEU A 55 -20.27 -2.30 8.05
CA LEU A 55 -21.69 -2.43 7.70
C LEU A 55 -22.59 -2.39 8.95
N ASP A 56 -22.28 -3.19 9.97
CA ASP A 56 -23.04 -3.20 11.23
C ASP A 56 -23.03 -1.84 11.93
N GLY A 57 -21.88 -1.15 11.91
CA GLY A 57 -21.76 0.21 12.43
C GLY A 57 -22.67 1.19 11.69
N MET A 58 -22.69 1.13 10.35
CA MET A 58 -23.60 1.93 9.53
C MET A 58 -25.06 1.64 9.85
N LEU A 59 -25.46 0.36 9.88
CA LEU A 59 -26.84 -0.04 10.18
C LEU A 59 -27.30 0.45 11.55
N THR A 60 -26.43 0.39 12.57
CA THR A 60 -26.71 0.91 13.91
C THR A 60 -26.97 2.43 13.90
N MET A 61 -26.21 3.19 13.10
CA MET A 61 -26.44 4.63 12.93
C MET A 61 -27.78 4.91 12.25
N LEU A 62 -28.12 4.16 11.19
CA LEU A 62 -29.38 4.30 10.47
C LEU A 62 -30.58 3.97 11.34
N ASP A 63 -30.50 2.89 12.11
CA ASP A 63 -31.57 2.49 13.04
C ASP A 63 -31.74 3.50 14.18
N SER A 64 -30.71 4.31 14.47
CA SER A 64 -30.77 5.46 15.38
C SER A 64 -31.31 6.74 14.73
N GLY A 65 -31.69 6.70 13.44
CA GLY A 65 -32.25 7.82 12.69
C GLY A 65 -31.23 8.74 12.01
N ALA A 66 -29.98 8.31 11.85
CA ALA A 66 -28.98 9.08 11.11
C ALA A 66 -29.34 9.21 9.62
N ASN A 67 -28.88 10.28 8.97
CA ASN A 67 -29.00 10.41 7.51
C ASN A 67 -28.13 9.34 6.81
N PRO A 68 -28.61 8.69 5.73
CA PRO A 68 -27.82 7.70 5.01
C PRO A 68 -26.46 8.16 4.50
N ALA A 69 -26.34 9.41 4.03
CA ALA A 69 -25.07 9.95 3.57
C ALA A 69 -24.05 10.05 4.72
N ASP A 70 -24.45 10.61 5.86
CA ASP A 70 -23.58 10.78 7.03
C ASP A 70 -23.16 9.42 7.64
N ALA A 71 -24.08 8.45 7.65
CA ALA A 71 -23.81 7.10 8.14
C ALA A 71 -22.81 6.36 7.25
N VAL A 72 -22.97 6.44 5.92
CA VAL A 72 -22.03 5.87 4.95
C VAL A 72 -20.67 6.54 5.05
N GLU A 73 -20.63 7.88 5.14
CA GLU A 73 -19.38 8.63 5.28
C GLU A 73 -18.61 8.19 6.52
N SER A 74 -19.27 8.16 7.67
CA SER A 74 -18.67 7.81 8.96
C SER A 74 -18.18 6.36 8.99
N ALA A 75 -18.99 5.41 8.49
CA ALA A 75 -18.62 4.00 8.44
C ALA A 75 -17.50 3.74 7.42
N GLY A 76 -17.52 4.40 6.27
CA GLY A 76 -16.46 4.30 5.26
C GLY A 76 -15.12 4.86 5.74
N GLN A 77 -15.12 6.01 6.43
CA GLN A 77 -13.90 6.55 7.08
C GLN A 77 -13.35 5.59 8.14
N ARG A 78 -14.23 4.99 8.95
CA ARG A 78 -13.83 3.99 9.93
C ARG A 78 -13.24 2.75 9.26
N LEU A 79 -13.85 2.26 8.19
CA LEU A 79 -13.36 1.12 7.42
C LEU A 79 -11.97 1.39 6.85
N ALA A 80 -11.76 2.55 6.22
CA ALA A 80 -10.46 2.94 5.69
C ALA A 80 -9.38 2.95 6.78
N ARG A 81 -9.69 3.52 7.96
CA ARG A 81 -8.80 3.51 9.13
C ARG A 81 -8.50 2.10 9.63
N ASP A 82 -9.51 1.26 9.78
CA ASP A 82 -9.36 -0.11 10.30
C ASP A 82 -8.61 -1.02 9.29
N ARG A 83 -8.71 -0.74 7.99
CA ARG A 83 -7.89 -1.38 6.93
C ARG A 83 -6.48 -0.80 6.79
N GLY A 84 -6.19 0.35 7.39
CA GLY A 84 -4.96 1.10 7.13
C GLY A 84 -4.85 1.63 5.69
N SER A 85 -5.98 1.85 5.02
CA SER A 85 -6.03 2.33 3.64
C SER A 85 -6.23 3.84 3.56
N ALA A 86 -5.60 4.49 2.58
CA ALA A 86 -5.86 5.89 2.22
C ALA A 86 -7.12 6.06 1.36
N ASP A 87 -7.67 4.98 0.80
CA ASP A 87 -8.85 5.00 -0.05
C ASP A 87 -10.15 5.07 0.76
N VAL A 88 -10.44 6.26 1.29
CA VAL A 88 -11.68 6.54 2.02
C VAL A 88 -12.90 6.43 1.11
N ARG A 89 -12.77 6.84 -0.15
CA ARG A 89 -13.89 6.89 -1.10
C ARG A 89 -14.33 5.49 -1.51
N GLY A 90 -13.42 4.59 -1.84
CA GLY A 90 -13.74 3.19 -2.11
C GLY A 90 -14.36 2.50 -0.88
N CYS A 91 -13.86 2.80 0.32
CA CYS A 91 -14.48 2.30 1.55
C CYS A 91 -15.91 2.82 1.78
N GLN A 92 -16.19 4.09 1.49
CA GLN A 92 -17.55 4.65 1.53
C GLN A 92 -18.45 3.99 0.48
N TRP A 93 -17.97 3.83 -0.75
CA TRP A 93 -18.70 3.14 -1.80
C TRP A 93 -19.06 1.71 -1.40
N ALA A 94 -18.11 0.93 -0.87
CA ALA A 94 -18.35 -0.44 -0.44
C ALA A 94 -19.45 -0.54 0.62
N VAL A 95 -19.41 0.34 1.63
CA VAL A 95 -20.45 0.41 2.67
C VAL A 95 -21.80 0.83 2.07
N ALA A 96 -21.82 1.79 1.14
CA ALA A 96 -23.02 2.22 0.45
C ALA A 96 -23.66 1.11 -0.38
N VAL A 97 -22.85 0.35 -1.13
CA VAL A 97 -23.29 -0.80 -1.95
C VAL A 97 -23.95 -1.86 -1.09
N LEU A 98 -23.33 -2.25 0.03
CA LEU A 98 -23.92 -3.22 0.97
C LEU A 98 -25.19 -2.68 1.63
N GLY A 99 -25.20 -1.39 2.00
CA GLY A 99 -26.39 -0.73 2.51
C GLY A 99 -27.54 -0.67 1.52
N PHE A 100 -27.23 -0.51 0.23
CA PHE A 100 -28.23 -0.54 -0.85
C PHE A 100 -28.80 -1.94 -1.03
N ALA A 101 -27.95 -2.97 -1.01
CA ALA A 101 -28.39 -4.36 -1.09
C ALA A 101 -29.40 -4.73 0.01
N LEU A 102 -29.26 -4.14 1.21
CA LEU A 102 -30.16 -4.31 2.34
C LEU A 102 -31.38 -3.36 2.33
N GLY A 103 -31.54 -2.53 1.30
CA GLY A 103 -32.63 -1.54 1.18
C GLY A 103 -32.54 -0.38 2.18
N LYS A 104 -31.34 -0.11 2.73
CA LYS A 104 -31.09 0.90 3.78
C LYS A 104 -30.46 2.18 3.23
N VAL A 105 -29.82 2.11 2.07
CA VAL A 105 -29.15 3.24 1.40
C VAL A 105 -29.76 3.46 0.00
N PRO A 106 -30.06 4.70 -0.41
CA PRO A 106 -30.62 4.97 -1.73
C PRO A 106 -29.57 4.79 -2.85
N GLU A 107 -30.02 4.32 -4.02
CA GLU A 107 -29.14 4.06 -5.18
C GLU A 107 -28.31 5.28 -5.60
N GLY A 108 -28.92 6.47 -5.57
CA GLY A 108 -28.24 7.71 -5.97
C GLY A 108 -26.95 7.98 -5.19
N LEU A 109 -26.89 7.56 -3.92
CA LEU A 109 -25.68 7.69 -3.10
C LEU A 109 -24.59 6.70 -3.54
N VAL A 110 -24.98 5.46 -3.87
CA VAL A 110 -24.06 4.44 -4.39
C VAL A 110 -23.43 4.91 -5.70
N THR A 111 -24.25 5.35 -6.66
CA THR A 111 -23.77 5.81 -7.96
C THR A 111 -22.91 7.07 -7.87
N GLY A 112 -23.15 7.93 -6.87
CA GLY A 112 -22.35 9.13 -6.64
C GLY A 112 -20.98 8.86 -6.00
N LEU A 113 -20.83 7.72 -5.34
CA LEU A 113 -19.58 7.27 -4.71
C LEU A 113 -18.79 6.30 -5.59
N ASP A 114 -19.41 5.78 -6.65
CA ASP A 114 -18.79 4.87 -7.59
C ASP A 114 -17.42 5.41 -8.08
N PRO A 115 -16.32 4.68 -7.86
CA PRO A 115 -14.99 5.11 -8.29
C PRO A 115 -14.90 5.31 -9.80
N GLU A 116 -15.71 4.59 -10.59
CA GLU A 116 -15.75 4.71 -12.05
C GLU A 116 -16.62 5.89 -12.54
N ALA A 117 -17.46 6.46 -11.69
CA ALA A 117 -18.30 7.60 -12.09
C ALA A 117 -17.49 8.87 -12.40
N GLY A 118 -16.23 8.97 -11.94
CA GLY A 118 -15.34 10.10 -12.24
C GLY A 118 -14.66 10.05 -13.61
N THR A 119 -14.65 8.89 -14.28
CA THR A 119 -13.94 8.69 -15.55
C THR A 119 -14.87 8.76 -16.77
N THR A 120 -16.19 8.70 -16.55
CA THR A 120 -17.16 8.92 -17.62
C THR A 120 -17.17 10.40 -18.00
N ALA A 121 -16.69 10.69 -19.22
CA ALA A 121 -16.70 12.04 -19.78
C ALA A 121 -18.09 12.68 -19.58
N PRO A 122 -18.17 13.96 -19.17
CA PRO A 122 -19.45 14.62 -18.98
C PRO A 122 -20.30 14.43 -20.24
N PRO A 123 -21.62 14.17 -20.11
CA PRO A 123 -22.47 13.86 -21.25
C PRO A 123 -22.25 14.90 -22.33
N SER A 124 -21.78 14.45 -23.50
CA SER A 124 -21.56 15.33 -24.62
C SER A 124 -22.92 15.90 -25.00
N HIS A 125 -23.13 17.18 -24.68
CA HIS A 125 -24.26 17.91 -25.24
C HIS A 125 -24.08 17.85 -26.76
N GLY A 126 -25.02 17.18 -27.43
CA GLY A 126 -24.98 16.97 -28.87
C GLY A 126 -24.80 18.28 -29.64
N PRO A 127 -24.35 18.21 -30.90
CA PRO A 127 -24.07 19.38 -31.73
C PRO A 127 -25.36 20.16 -31.96
N GLY A 128 -25.61 21.18 -31.14
CA GLY A 128 -26.83 21.99 -31.16
C GLY A 128 -27.29 22.52 -29.81
N GLY A 129 -26.76 22.03 -28.68
CA GLY A 129 -27.06 22.59 -27.36
C GLY A 129 -26.19 23.81 -27.06
N THR A 130 -26.72 25.03 -27.24
CA THR A 130 -26.13 26.23 -26.65
C THR A 130 -26.11 26.05 -25.14
N ALA A 131 -24.93 25.85 -24.55
CA ALA A 131 -24.76 25.84 -23.10
C ALA A 131 -25.39 27.13 -22.53
N PRO A 132 -26.23 27.05 -21.48
CA PRO A 132 -26.71 28.25 -20.82
C PRO A 132 -25.50 28.98 -20.25
N THR A 133 -25.20 30.14 -20.81
CA THR A 133 -24.21 31.05 -20.27
C THR A 133 -24.62 31.36 -18.82
N PRO A 134 -23.75 31.12 -17.82
CA PRO A 134 -24.05 31.55 -16.47
C PRO A 134 -24.29 33.07 -16.50
N PRO A 135 -25.34 33.58 -15.82
CA PRO A 135 -25.60 35.01 -15.80
C PRO A 135 -24.35 35.72 -15.25
N MET A 136 -23.80 36.63 -16.05
CA MET A 136 -22.75 37.54 -15.60
C MET A 136 -23.30 38.31 -14.41
N THR A 137 -22.92 37.91 -13.21
CA THR A 137 -23.17 38.69 -12.00
C THR A 137 -22.28 39.94 -12.09
N PRO A 138 -22.85 41.15 -11.92
CA PRO A 138 -22.05 42.37 -11.93
C PRO A 138 -21.03 42.33 -10.78
N PRO A 139 -19.83 42.91 -10.96
CA PRO A 139 -18.80 42.92 -9.94
C PRO A 139 -19.33 43.68 -8.71
N LEU A 140 -19.52 42.96 -7.61
CA LEU A 140 -19.71 43.55 -6.29
C LEU A 140 -18.41 44.27 -5.90
N GLN A 141 -18.44 45.60 -5.95
CA GLN A 141 -17.45 46.44 -5.28
C GLN A 141 -17.59 46.25 -3.77
N SER A 142 -16.71 45.43 -3.18
CA SER A 142 -16.56 45.37 -1.73
C SER A 142 -15.97 46.70 -1.22
N PRO A 143 -16.58 47.36 -0.23
CA PRO A 143 -15.98 48.53 0.39
C PRO A 143 -14.77 48.10 1.24
N VAL A 144 -13.67 48.83 1.06
CA VAL A 144 -12.45 48.73 1.89
C VAL A 144 -12.80 49.20 3.30
N GLN A 145 -12.93 48.26 4.25
CA GLN A 145 -12.91 48.59 5.68
C GLN A 145 -11.48 48.43 6.23
N SER A 146 -10.82 49.57 6.44
CA SER A 146 -9.59 49.70 7.21
C SER A 146 -9.91 49.85 8.70
N PHE A 147 -9.69 48.81 9.50
CA PHE A 147 -9.45 48.95 10.94
C PHE A 147 -8.44 47.89 11.42
N GLN A 148 -7.20 48.32 11.61
CA GLN A 148 -6.22 47.61 12.43
C GLN A 148 -6.65 47.71 13.89
N GLN A 149 -6.81 46.58 14.56
CA GLN A 149 -6.84 46.48 16.02
C GLN A 149 -5.56 45.74 16.45
N PRO A 150 -4.80 46.25 17.43
CA PRO A 150 -3.61 45.58 17.92
C PRO A 150 -3.97 44.31 18.70
N ILE A 151 -3.36 43.19 18.31
CA ILE A 151 -3.40 41.94 19.07
C ILE A 151 -2.55 42.13 20.32
N VAL A 152 -3.19 42.13 21.48
CA VAL A 152 -2.55 42.11 22.80
C VAL A 152 -2.37 40.64 23.20
N SER A 153 -1.13 40.20 23.34
CA SER A 153 -0.77 38.86 23.81
C SER A 153 -1.26 38.61 25.25
N PRO A 154 -1.82 37.42 25.57
CA PRO A 154 -2.15 37.06 26.94
C PRO A 154 -0.88 36.84 27.79
N PRO A 155 -0.86 37.22 29.07
CA PRO A 155 0.28 36.99 29.96
C PRO A 155 0.45 35.50 30.29
N HIS A 156 1.69 35.03 30.17
CA HIS A 156 2.15 33.71 30.62
C HIS A 156 1.87 33.51 32.12
N GLN A 157 1.19 32.40 32.45
CA GLN A 157 1.14 31.90 33.83
C GLN A 157 2.44 31.13 34.14
N PRO A 158 3.10 31.39 35.29
CA PRO A 158 4.30 30.66 35.68
C PRO A 158 3.98 29.24 36.16
N MET A 159 4.71 28.25 35.64
CA MET A 159 4.74 26.89 36.17
C MET A 159 5.37 26.89 37.56
N SER A 160 4.62 26.37 38.53
CA SER A 160 5.12 26.01 39.86
C SER A 160 5.95 24.73 39.80
N THR A 161 7.20 24.81 40.22
CA THR A 161 8.13 23.70 40.44
C THR A 161 7.77 22.92 41.71
N PRO A 162 7.89 21.57 41.73
CA PRO A 162 7.76 20.80 42.97
C PRO A 162 9.03 20.94 43.83
N THR A 163 8.87 21.50 45.01
CA THR A 163 9.88 21.51 46.09
C THR A 163 10.04 20.11 46.70
N HIS A 164 11.25 19.56 46.63
CA HIS A 164 11.69 18.45 47.47
C HIS A 164 11.79 18.90 48.93
N ALA A 165 11.01 18.28 49.82
CA ALA A 165 11.17 18.43 51.26
C ALA A 165 12.15 17.38 51.79
N VAL A 166 13.28 17.88 52.27
CA VAL A 166 14.21 17.21 53.17
C VAL A 166 13.59 17.23 54.58
N TYR A 167 13.51 16.08 55.25
CA TYR A 167 13.47 16.06 56.72
C TYR A 167 14.36 14.95 57.27
N GLN A 168 15.24 15.39 58.16
CA GLN A 168 16.21 14.68 58.97
C GLN A 168 15.79 14.91 60.43
N GLN A 169 15.61 13.85 61.23
CA GLN A 169 15.73 13.77 62.72
C GLN A 169 14.98 12.51 63.21
N SER A 170 15.63 11.49 63.77
CA SER A 170 16.29 11.36 65.10
C SER A 170 15.32 11.15 66.28
N GLY A 171 15.31 9.92 66.80
CA GLY A 171 15.32 9.56 68.23
C GLY A 171 14.13 9.93 69.12
N GLY A 172 13.50 8.91 69.72
CA GLY A 172 12.66 9.10 70.91
C GLY A 172 11.85 7.87 71.31
N ALA A 173 12.32 7.15 72.33
CA ALA A 173 11.56 6.13 73.04
C ALA A 173 10.52 6.79 73.98
N GLY A 174 9.32 6.21 74.10
CA GLY A 174 8.31 6.69 75.06
C GLY A 174 7.04 5.83 75.08
N TYR A 175 6.69 5.36 76.28
CA TYR A 175 5.60 4.45 76.63
C TYR A 175 4.18 5.05 76.49
N GLY A 176 3.23 4.20 76.06
CA GLY A 176 1.92 4.04 76.70
C GLY A 176 0.72 4.86 76.20
N ALA A 177 -0.28 4.18 75.62
CA ALA A 177 -1.71 4.16 76.03
C ALA A 177 -2.60 3.52 74.93
N PRO A 178 -3.68 2.80 75.29
CA PRO A 178 -4.42 1.94 74.37
C PRO A 178 -5.60 2.67 73.69
N THR A 179 -5.83 2.39 72.40
CA THR A 179 -7.04 2.80 71.68
C THR A 179 -7.70 1.62 70.99
N PRO A 180 -9.04 1.65 70.83
CA PRO A 180 -9.87 0.45 70.81
C PRO A 180 -9.86 -0.31 69.48
N SER A 181 -9.84 -1.63 69.61
CA SER A 181 -10.02 -2.64 68.58
C SER A 181 -11.40 -2.59 67.93
N TYR A 182 -11.43 -2.38 66.61
CA TYR A 182 -12.55 -2.75 65.75
C TYR A 182 -12.17 -4.05 64.99
N PRO A 183 -13.02 -5.10 64.99
CA PRO A 183 -12.75 -6.33 64.28
C PRO A 183 -13.38 -6.30 62.88
N GLY A 184 -12.66 -6.80 61.88
CA GLY A 184 -13.30 -7.43 60.72
C GLY A 184 -12.74 -7.08 59.34
N ALA A 185 -12.33 -8.15 58.64
CA ALA A 185 -12.08 -8.29 57.19
C ALA A 185 -10.88 -7.50 56.64
N GLY A 186 -9.77 -8.11 56.21
CA GLY A 186 -9.66 -9.33 55.42
C GLY A 186 -9.72 -8.98 53.93
N GLY A 187 -8.56 -8.78 53.29
CA GLY A 187 -8.48 -8.55 51.85
C GLY A 187 -7.32 -7.63 51.46
N GLY A 188 -6.11 -8.18 51.39
CA GLY A 188 -4.97 -7.51 50.76
C GLY A 188 -5.18 -7.43 49.26
N TRP A 189 -5.17 -6.21 48.72
CA TRP A 189 -5.06 -5.95 47.29
C TRP A 189 -3.67 -5.38 47.02
N SER A 190 -2.77 -6.21 46.49
CA SER A 190 -1.52 -5.75 45.89
C SER A 190 -1.85 -5.00 44.61
N GLN A 191 -1.46 -3.73 44.57
CA GLN A 191 -1.61 -2.82 43.45
C GLN A 191 -0.71 -3.28 42.28
N PRO A 192 -1.21 -3.49 41.05
CA PRO A 192 -0.37 -3.82 39.91
C PRO A 192 0.53 -2.64 39.55
N ALA A 193 1.80 -2.92 39.24
CA ALA A 193 2.72 -1.93 38.72
C ALA A 193 2.22 -1.35 37.38
N PRO A 194 2.37 -0.03 37.12
CA PRO A 194 1.91 0.57 35.88
C PRO A 194 2.70 0.01 34.68
N PRO A 195 2.04 -0.27 33.54
CA PRO A 195 2.71 -0.77 32.35
C PRO A 195 3.69 0.28 31.81
N GLN A 196 4.93 -0.14 31.55
CA GLN A 196 5.94 0.71 30.93
C GLN A 196 5.50 1.05 29.51
N LYS A 197 5.43 2.35 29.20
CA LYS A 197 5.12 2.86 27.87
C LYS A 197 6.26 2.51 26.92
N LYS A 198 6.02 1.56 26.01
CA LYS A 198 6.86 1.36 24.81
C LYS A 198 6.75 2.60 23.91
N SER A 199 7.90 3.13 23.48
CA SER A 199 8.00 4.26 22.57
C SER A 199 7.41 3.93 21.21
N LYS A 200 6.48 4.76 20.74
CA LYS A 200 5.76 4.61 19.47
C LYS A 200 6.57 5.17 18.29
N THR A 201 7.80 4.71 18.12
CA THR A 201 8.64 5.13 16.97
C THR A 201 8.45 4.19 15.76
N GLY A 202 7.93 2.97 15.96
CA GLY A 202 7.76 1.97 14.88
C GLY A 202 6.46 2.03 14.07
N LEU A 203 5.59 3.04 14.27
CA LEU A 203 4.24 3.06 13.66
C LEU A 203 4.15 3.93 12.39
N ILE A 204 5.22 4.63 12.00
CA ILE A 204 5.19 5.56 10.85
C ILE A 204 5.67 4.88 9.55
N ILE A 205 6.33 3.72 9.62
CA ILE A 205 6.90 3.04 8.44
C ILE A 205 5.98 1.93 7.89
N ALA A 206 4.96 1.50 8.65
CA ALA A 206 4.04 0.43 8.23
C ALA A 206 2.95 0.87 7.22
N ALA A 207 2.96 2.12 6.75
CA ALA A 207 1.94 2.68 5.87
C ALA A 207 2.32 2.68 4.37
N THR A 208 3.43 2.04 3.99
CA THR A 208 4.18 2.41 2.78
C THR A 208 4.34 1.31 1.73
N VAL A 209 3.76 0.11 1.91
CA VAL A 209 3.90 -0.99 0.92
C VAL A 209 2.54 -1.56 0.52
N VAL A 210 1.83 -0.82 -0.34
CA VAL A 210 0.61 -1.31 -1.02
C VAL A 210 0.90 -1.75 -2.46
N ALA A 211 2.02 -1.31 -3.06
CA ALA A 211 2.33 -1.64 -4.46
C ALA A 211 2.73 -3.11 -4.65
N LEU A 212 3.37 -3.74 -3.66
CA LEU A 212 3.72 -5.17 -3.70
C LEU A 212 2.49 -6.09 -3.53
N VAL A 213 1.45 -5.63 -2.82
CA VAL A 213 0.19 -6.39 -2.62
C VAL A 213 -0.57 -6.57 -3.93
N VAL A 214 -0.46 -5.59 -4.83
CA VAL A 214 -1.14 -5.57 -6.12
C VAL A 214 -0.60 -6.60 -7.13
N ILE A 215 0.72 -6.87 -7.09
CA ILE A 215 1.37 -7.76 -8.06
C ILE A 215 0.80 -9.19 -7.99
N ILE A 216 0.29 -9.59 -6.82
CA ILE A 216 -0.23 -10.93 -6.55
C ILE A 216 -1.59 -11.17 -7.25
N GLY A 217 -2.38 -10.12 -7.51
CA GLY A 217 -3.75 -10.27 -8.03
C GLY A 217 -3.91 -10.27 -9.55
N GLY A 218 -3.05 -9.59 -10.30
CA GLY A 218 -3.28 -9.31 -11.74
C GLY A 218 -2.72 -10.35 -12.73
N ILE A 219 -1.64 -11.04 -12.37
CA ILE A 219 -0.80 -11.77 -13.35
C ILE A 219 -1.28 -13.21 -13.66
N VAL A 220 -2.24 -13.76 -12.91
CA VAL A 220 -2.56 -15.20 -12.98
C VAL A 220 -3.94 -15.53 -13.58
N GLY A 221 -4.77 -14.54 -13.90
CA GLY A 221 -6.11 -14.79 -14.44
C GLY A 221 -6.22 -15.30 -15.89
N LEU A 222 -5.14 -15.47 -16.66
CA LEU A 222 -5.27 -15.70 -18.12
C LEU A 222 -4.46 -16.84 -18.75
N VAL A 223 -3.69 -17.64 -18.01
CA VAL A 223 -2.81 -18.68 -18.61
C VAL A 223 -3.37 -20.12 -18.52
N LEU A 224 -4.57 -20.34 -17.95
CA LEU A 224 -5.21 -21.67 -18.00
C LEU A 224 -5.98 -21.97 -19.30
N VAL A 225 -5.92 -21.09 -20.32
CA VAL A 225 -6.60 -21.31 -21.62
C VAL A 225 -5.63 -21.58 -22.78
N ALA A 226 -4.31 -21.56 -22.57
CA ALA A 226 -3.35 -21.80 -23.65
C ALA A 226 -2.12 -22.60 -23.20
N ASN A 227 -2.30 -23.90 -22.94
CA ASN A 227 -1.41 -24.97 -23.43
C ASN A 227 -1.81 -26.32 -22.81
N GLY A 228 -2.62 -27.07 -23.54
CA GLY A 228 -2.63 -28.53 -23.45
C GLY A 228 -1.74 -29.10 -24.55
N GLY A 229 -0.85 -30.04 -24.21
CA GLY A 229 -0.17 -30.87 -25.20
C GLY A 229 1.24 -31.36 -24.82
N ASP A 230 1.28 -32.51 -24.15
CA ASP A 230 2.15 -33.68 -24.30
C ASP A 230 3.67 -33.57 -24.59
N ASP A 231 4.42 -34.18 -23.66
CA ASP A 231 5.46 -35.22 -23.78
C ASP A 231 6.77 -35.07 -24.61
N ASP A 232 7.85 -35.38 -23.86
CA ASP A 232 9.00 -36.27 -24.15
C ASP A 232 10.36 -35.74 -24.68
N LYS A 233 11.39 -35.98 -23.83
CA LYS A 233 12.78 -36.46 -24.09
C LYS A 233 13.66 -35.61 -25.05
N LYS A 234 14.95 -35.29 -24.80
CA LYS A 234 16.07 -36.12 -24.33
C LYS A 234 17.36 -35.29 -24.26
N ALA A 235 18.37 -35.86 -23.58
CA ALA A 235 19.69 -35.32 -23.27
C ALA A 235 20.69 -35.17 -24.44
N GLY A 236 21.72 -34.36 -24.17
CA GLY A 236 23.04 -34.28 -24.82
C GLY A 236 23.65 -32.92 -24.51
N GLY A 237 24.90 -32.72 -24.08
CA GLY A 237 26.09 -33.56 -24.00
C GLY A 237 27.29 -32.62 -24.11
N ASP A 238 28.20 -32.73 -23.13
CA ASP A 238 29.65 -32.42 -23.16
C ASP A 238 30.21 -31.13 -23.81
N GLY A 239 30.88 -30.34 -22.96
CA GLY A 239 32.34 -30.18 -23.00
C GLY A 239 32.98 -29.16 -23.97
N SER A 240 33.59 -28.10 -23.40
CA SER A 240 35.03 -27.82 -23.63
C SER A 240 35.56 -26.62 -22.84
N ASN A 241 36.61 -26.89 -22.07
CA ASN A 241 37.63 -25.95 -21.62
C ASN A 241 38.35 -25.29 -22.81
N SER A 242 38.67 -23.99 -22.72
CA SER A 242 39.93 -23.45 -23.26
C SER A 242 40.32 -22.11 -22.64
N ALA A 243 41.42 -22.20 -21.87
CA ALA A 243 42.62 -21.36 -21.89
C ALA A 243 42.51 -19.84 -22.11
N SER A 244 42.90 -19.16 -21.03
CA SER A 244 43.55 -17.85 -20.95
C SER A 244 44.53 -17.51 -22.08
N GLN A 245 44.40 -16.30 -22.63
CA GLN A 245 45.49 -15.62 -23.34
C GLN A 245 45.55 -14.16 -22.88
N GLY A 246 46.64 -13.83 -22.19
CA GLY A 246 46.94 -12.49 -21.71
C GLY A 246 47.45 -11.59 -22.84
N GLY A 247 46.90 -10.38 -22.90
CA GLY A 247 47.38 -9.26 -23.69
C GLY A 247 47.02 -7.98 -22.98
N SER A 248 48.03 -7.29 -22.44
CA SER A 248 47.91 -5.93 -21.90
C SER A 248 48.12 -4.92 -23.04
N PRO A 249 47.14 -4.03 -23.30
CA PRO A 249 47.43 -2.70 -23.78
C PRO A 249 47.16 -1.71 -22.64
N SER A 250 48.23 -1.00 -22.28
CA SER A 250 48.18 0.23 -21.50
C SER A 250 47.44 1.29 -22.34
N GLY A 251 46.13 1.41 -22.13
CA GLY A 251 45.25 2.39 -22.78
C GLY A 251 44.62 3.29 -21.72
N SER A 252 44.99 4.56 -21.75
CA SER A 252 44.37 5.64 -20.98
C SER A 252 43.01 5.99 -21.59
N GLU A 253 41.98 5.19 -21.30
CA GLU A 253 40.59 5.53 -21.63
C GLU A 253 39.69 5.05 -20.49
N SER A 254 39.36 5.94 -19.57
CA SER A 254 38.31 5.71 -18.58
C SER A 254 37.37 6.92 -18.62
N VAL A 255 36.64 7.02 -19.72
CA VAL A 255 35.32 7.63 -19.68
C VAL A 255 34.40 6.50 -19.23
N ASP A 256 33.85 6.62 -18.02
CA ASP A 256 32.79 5.74 -17.48
C ASP A 256 31.54 5.82 -18.37
N SER A 257 31.62 5.29 -19.58
CA SER A 257 30.49 5.27 -20.51
C SER A 257 29.47 4.26 -20.02
N VAL A 258 28.25 4.74 -19.75
CA VAL A 258 27.07 3.89 -19.52
C VAL A 258 26.97 2.90 -20.67
N PRO A 259 26.82 1.59 -20.42
CA PRO A 259 26.50 0.64 -21.48
C PRO A 259 25.20 1.05 -22.17
N ASP A 260 25.17 1.01 -23.50
CA ASP A 260 23.95 1.15 -24.30
C ASP A 260 23.38 -0.25 -24.59
N ILE A 261 22.25 -0.58 -23.98
CA ILE A 261 21.55 -1.87 -24.16
C ILE A 261 20.45 -1.81 -25.23
N GLY A 262 20.36 -0.69 -25.97
CA GLY A 262 19.61 -0.57 -27.22
C GLY A 262 18.09 -0.44 -27.09
N GLY A 263 17.56 -0.20 -25.89
CA GLY A 263 16.13 0.08 -25.67
C GLY A 263 15.86 1.50 -25.19
N PRO A 264 14.62 1.78 -24.73
CA PRO A 264 14.22 3.14 -24.37
C PRO A 264 14.91 3.60 -23.08
N GLN A 265 15.25 4.88 -23.03
CA GLN A 265 15.65 5.55 -21.79
C GLN A 265 14.39 5.90 -20.98
N ILE A 266 14.42 5.62 -19.68
CA ILE A 266 13.34 5.85 -18.72
C ILE A 266 13.88 6.80 -17.65
N GLU A 267 13.14 7.87 -17.39
CA GLU A 267 13.49 8.89 -16.39
C GLU A 267 12.64 8.69 -15.13
N GLY A 268 13.28 8.36 -14.01
CA GLY A 268 12.65 8.25 -12.70
C GLY A 268 12.88 9.47 -11.81
N LEU A 269 12.43 9.37 -10.56
CA LEU A 269 12.56 10.42 -9.55
C LEU A 269 13.97 10.40 -8.93
N GLY A 270 14.94 11.00 -9.62
CA GLY A 270 16.34 11.07 -9.16
C GLY A 270 17.28 10.08 -9.85
N TYR A 271 16.86 9.50 -10.97
CA TYR A 271 17.69 8.65 -11.80
C TYR A 271 17.24 8.60 -13.26
N THR A 272 18.11 8.11 -14.13
CA THR A 272 17.77 7.64 -15.47
C THR A 272 18.28 6.22 -15.65
N VAL A 273 17.56 5.40 -16.41
CA VAL A 273 17.95 4.02 -16.72
C VAL A 273 17.57 3.70 -18.16
N GLN A 274 18.23 2.74 -18.79
CA GLN A 274 17.82 2.21 -20.08
C GLN A 274 17.17 0.84 -19.88
N ALA A 275 16.02 0.62 -20.50
CA ALA A 275 15.40 -0.70 -20.54
C ALA A 275 15.91 -1.50 -21.76
N PRO A 276 15.97 -2.83 -21.72
CA PRO A 276 16.35 -3.64 -22.88
C PRO A 276 15.32 -3.48 -24.00
N LYS A 277 15.72 -3.79 -25.23
CA LYS A 277 14.79 -3.81 -26.35
C LYS A 277 13.61 -4.76 -26.07
N GLY A 278 12.39 -4.26 -26.28
CA GLY A 278 11.15 -5.01 -26.01
C GLY A 278 10.59 -4.80 -24.60
N TRP A 279 11.29 -4.06 -23.75
CA TRP A 279 10.75 -3.56 -22.49
C TRP A 279 10.15 -2.17 -22.69
N THR A 280 9.09 -1.87 -21.93
CA THR A 280 8.34 -0.62 -22.01
C THR A 280 8.12 -0.01 -20.63
N ASP A 281 7.86 1.30 -20.57
CA ASP A 281 7.38 1.95 -19.36
C ASP A 281 5.86 1.70 -19.23
N GLY A 282 5.46 0.91 -18.25
CA GLY A 282 4.07 0.56 -17.94
C GLY A 282 3.52 1.31 -16.73
N THR A 283 4.18 2.39 -16.29
CA THR A 283 3.83 3.09 -15.04
C THR A 283 2.41 3.63 -15.04
N GLU A 284 1.98 4.27 -16.12
CA GLU A 284 0.64 4.88 -16.22
C GLU A 284 -0.47 3.82 -16.15
N GLU A 285 -0.33 2.72 -16.90
CA GLU A 285 -1.28 1.60 -16.88
C GLU A 285 -1.37 0.96 -15.49
N PHE A 286 -0.21 0.78 -14.85
CA PHE A 286 -0.14 0.18 -13.53
C PHE A 286 -0.79 1.08 -12.47
N ILE A 287 -0.54 2.40 -12.50
CA ILE A 287 -1.20 3.36 -11.59
C ILE A 287 -2.71 3.40 -11.84
N ALA A 288 -3.14 3.39 -13.10
CA ALA A 288 -4.56 3.41 -13.43
C ALA A 288 -5.29 2.18 -12.86
N SER A 289 -4.64 1.02 -12.88
CA SER A 289 -5.18 -0.22 -12.33
C SER A 289 -5.07 -0.28 -10.79
N ASN A 290 -4.22 0.55 -10.19
CA ASN A 290 -3.85 0.51 -8.78
C ASN A 290 -3.80 1.91 -8.18
N PRO A 291 -4.94 2.58 -8.02
CA PRO A 291 -4.99 3.92 -7.46
C PRO A 291 -4.53 3.92 -5.99
N GLY A 292 -3.86 5.01 -5.59
CA GLY A 292 -3.43 5.22 -4.19
C GLY A 292 -2.00 4.77 -3.86
N LEU A 293 -1.24 4.27 -4.85
CA LEU A 293 0.18 3.99 -4.69
C LEU A 293 0.98 5.29 -4.64
N THR A 294 1.44 5.67 -3.45
CA THR A 294 2.16 6.94 -3.22
C THR A 294 3.68 6.81 -3.30
N THR A 295 4.20 5.58 -3.25
CA THR A 295 5.62 5.25 -3.24
C THR A 295 6.13 4.80 -4.60
N LEU A 296 5.22 4.42 -5.48
CA LEU A 296 5.57 3.94 -6.81
C LEU A 296 6.15 5.08 -7.65
N ASP A 297 7.32 4.84 -8.23
CA ASP A 297 7.95 5.73 -9.20
C ASP A 297 7.81 5.18 -10.62
N LYS A 298 8.31 3.96 -10.87
CA LYS A 298 8.32 3.34 -12.20
C LYS A 298 7.93 1.88 -12.21
N VAL A 299 7.33 1.47 -13.31
CA VAL A 299 7.07 0.08 -13.68
C VAL A 299 7.60 -0.16 -15.09
N ILE A 300 8.62 -0.99 -15.23
CA ILE A 300 9.24 -1.35 -16.50
C ILE A 300 8.80 -2.78 -16.84
N LEU A 301 8.16 -2.97 -17.98
CA LEU A 301 7.50 -4.23 -18.34
C LEU A 301 8.21 -4.93 -19.48
N TRP A 302 8.47 -6.24 -19.34
CA TRP A 302 8.80 -7.09 -20.47
C TRP A 302 7.54 -7.58 -21.16
N GLY A 303 6.95 -6.71 -21.98
CA GLY A 303 5.69 -6.97 -22.66
C GLY A 303 4.93 -5.69 -22.93
N SER A 304 3.66 -5.84 -23.34
CA SER A 304 2.78 -4.72 -23.66
C SER A 304 1.90 -4.26 -22.50
N THR A 305 1.61 -5.13 -21.53
CA THR A 305 0.71 -4.83 -20.39
C THR A 305 1.23 -5.51 -19.15
N PHE A 306 0.85 -5.02 -17.96
CA PHE A 306 1.31 -5.60 -16.70
C PHE A 306 0.91 -7.07 -16.55
N ASN A 307 -0.32 -7.42 -16.96
CA ASN A 307 -0.88 -8.76 -16.80
C ASN A 307 -0.31 -9.79 -17.78
N THR A 308 0.25 -9.35 -18.91
CA THR A 308 0.83 -10.22 -19.95
C THR A 308 2.35 -10.15 -19.99
N ALA A 309 2.99 -9.38 -19.11
CA ALA A 309 4.44 -9.24 -19.09
C ALA A 309 5.09 -10.54 -18.61
N ARG A 310 6.22 -10.92 -19.24
CA ARG A 310 7.05 -12.06 -18.78
C ARG A 310 7.74 -11.73 -17.46
N GLY A 311 8.15 -10.48 -17.31
CA GLY A 311 8.75 -9.95 -16.10
C GLY A 311 8.45 -8.46 -15.97
N ASN A 312 8.57 -7.94 -14.75
CA ASN A 312 8.42 -6.52 -14.47
C ASN A 312 9.51 -6.08 -13.49
N VAL A 313 9.99 -4.86 -13.67
CA VAL A 313 10.83 -4.14 -12.70
C VAL A 313 10.00 -3.01 -12.12
N ILE A 314 9.84 -3.00 -10.81
CA ILE A 314 9.12 -1.96 -10.07
C ILE A 314 10.12 -1.19 -9.24
N VAL A 315 10.04 0.13 -9.33
CA VAL A 315 10.84 1.06 -8.55
C VAL A 315 9.91 1.80 -7.61
N GLU A 316 10.13 1.60 -6.31
CA GLU A 316 9.48 2.37 -5.25
C GLU A 316 10.50 3.30 -4.60
N THR A 317 10.07 4.53 -4.29
CA THR A 317 10.89 5.54 -3.63
C THR A 317 10.23 6.05 -2.36
N GLN A 318 11.05 6.29 -1.34
CA GLN A 318 10.65 6.90 -0.08
C GLN A 318 11.78 7.76 0.47
N SER A 319 11.51 8.58 1.49
CA SER A 319 12.58 9.28 2.21
C SER A 319 13.53 8.28 2.86
N SER A 320 14.84 8.56 2.84
CA SER A 320 15.83 7.80 3.60
C SER A 320 15.82 8.12 5.10
N TYR A 321 14.99 9.09 5.53
CA TYR A 321 14.90 9.59 6.90
C TYR A 321 16.26 10.05 7.47
N GLY A 322 17.14 10.54 6.59
CA GLY A 322 18.49 10.99 6.94
C GLY A 322 19.52 9.87 7.02
N SER A 323 19.15 8.61 6.75
CA SER A 323 20.12 7.54 6.58
C SER A 323 20.88 7.70 5.26
N THR A 324 22.16 7.35 5.29
CA THR A 324 23.06 7.28 4.13
C THR A 324 23.56 5.87 3.86
N ASP A 325 23.34 4.93 4.79
CA ASP A 325 23.75 3.53 4.65
C ASP A 325 22.47 2.67 4.56
N PRO A 326 22.23 1.95 3.46
CA PRO A 326 21.03 1.12 3.32
C PRO A 326 20.92 0.04 4.42
N ASN A 327 22.00 -0.32 5.11
CA ASN A 327 21.94 -1.25 6.25
C ASN A 327 21.09 -0.72 7.41
N ASP A 328 21.00 0.59 7.59
CA ASP A 328 20.16 1.20 8.64
C ASP A 328 18.66 0.96 8.39
N LEU A 329 18.28 0.73 7.13
CA LEU A 329 16.89 0.53 6.69
C LEU A 329 16.59 -0.95 6.36
N LYS A 330 17.59 -1.83 6.38
CA LYS A 330 17.52 -3.21 5.88
C LYS A 330 16.38 -4.00 6.50
N ASP A 331 16.31 -4.08 7.83
CA ASP A 331 15.33 -4.93 8.52
C ASP A 331 13.90 -4.43 8.27
N ALA A 332 13.68 -3.12 8.38
CA ALA A 332 12.36 -2.52 8.13
C ALA A 332 11.92 -2.71 6.66
N TRP A 333 12.85 -2.60 5.71
CA TRP A 333 12.59 -2.86 4.30
C TRP A 333 12.24 -4.33 4.05
N LYS A 334 13.01 -5.27 4.61
CA LYS A 334 12.74 -6.71 4.50
C LYS A 334 11.38 -7.08 5.08
N ASP A 335 11.05 -6.57 6.26
CA ASP A 335 9.74 -6.78 6.88
C ASP A 335 8.62 -6.26 5.97
N ALA A 336 8.82 -5.11 5.33
CA ALA A 336 7.84 -4.51 4.45
C ALA A 336 7.62 -5.35 3.18
N LEU A 337 8.68 -5.91 2.58
CA LEU A 337 8.63 -6.77 1.38
C LEU A 337 7.75 -8.03 1.54
N ILE A 338 7.63 -8.55 2.77
CA ILE A 338 6.88 -9.77 3.09
C ILE A 338 5.67 -9.53 4.01
N SER A 339 5.40 -8.27 4.39
CA SER A 339 4.39 -7.93 5.41
C SER A 339 2.98 -8.44 5.09
N SER A 340 2.63 -8.60 3.81
CA SER A 340 1.33 -9.08 3.35
C SER A 340 1.30 -10.57 3.02
N ASP A 341 2.42 -11.27 3.16
CA ASP A 341 2.57 -12.64 2.69
C ASP A 341 3.47 -13.44 3.64
N SER A 342 2.84 -14.10 4.61
CA SER A 342 3.54 -14.93 5.58
C SER A 342 4.15 -16.20 4.98
N SER A 343 3.85 -16.53 3.73
CA SER A 343 4.45 -17.67 3.02
C SER A 343 5.74 -17.31 2.30
N ALA A 344 6.03 -16.01 2.14
CA ALA A 344 7.20 -15.55 1.44
C ALA A 344 8.48 -15.87 2.22
N GLU A 345 9.42 -16.54 1.56
CA GLU A 345 10.78 -16.75 2.04
C GLU A 345 11.68 -15.63 1.51
N ILE A 346 12.45 -14.99 2.39
CA ILE A 346 13.37 -13.92 2.03
C ILE A 346 14.82 -14.31 2.39
N ASN A 347 15.69 -14.32 1.38
CA ASN A 347 17.09 -14.69 1.51
C ASN A 347 17.98 -13.50 1.11
N ASP A 348 18.98 -13.20 1.92
CA ASP A 348 19.99 -12.20 1.55
C ASP A 348 20.83 -12.73 0.39
N ILE A 349 21.11 -11.88 -0.61
CA ILE A 349 22.06 -12.17 -1.69
C ILE A 349 23.25 -11.20 -1.61
N ALA A 350 24.21 -11.36 -2.51
CA ALA A 350 25.36 -10.46 -2.56
C ALA A 350 24.93 -9.02 -2.83
N ASN A 351 25.50 -8.08 -2.07
CA ASN A 351 25.35 -6.66 -2.35
C ASN A 351 26.04 -6.31 -3.68
N ILE A 352 25.49 -5.33 -4.40
CA ILE A 352 26.04 -4.83 -5.65
C ILE A 352 26.30 -3.33 -5.56
N SER A 353 26.95 -2.76 -6.58
CA SER A 353 27.10 -1.31 -6.76
C SER A 353 26.24 -0.85 -7.93
N ILE A 354 25.33 0.11 -7.70
CA ILE A 354 24.51 0.74 -8.72
C ILE A 354 25.00 2.17 -8.85
N ASP A 355 25.71 2.47 -9.95
CA ASP A 355 26.30 3.79 -10.24
C ASP A 355 27.09 4.36 -9.04
N GLY A 356 27.94 3.52 -8.44
CA GLY A 356 28.79 3.86 -7.30
C GLY A 356 28.12 3.77 -5.92
N GLN A 357 26.81 3.54 -5.85
CA GLN A 357 26.08 3.40 -4.58
C GLN A 357 25.92 1.94 -4.20
N THR A 358 26.12 1.63 -2.92
CA THR A 358 25.90 0.27 -2.40
C THR A 358 24.42 -0.06 -2.40
N ALA A 359 24.06 -1.21 -2.97
CA ALA A 359 22.71 -1.72 -2.98
C ALA A 359 22.65 -3.08 -2.26
N LEU A 360 21.80 -3.18 -1.25
CA LEU A 360 21.55 -4.44 -0.53
C LEU A 360 20.63 -5.32 -1.34
N GLY A 361 20.99 -6.58 -1.58
CA GLY A 361 20.17 -7.50 -2.36
C GLY A 361 19.44 -8.54 -1.50
N VAL A 362 18.21 -8.84 -1.87
CA VAL A 362 17.47 -10.02 -1.38
C VAL A 362 16.79 -10.75 -2.53
N GLU A 363 16.64 -12.06 -2.38
CA GLU A 363 15.73 -12.87 -3.20
C GLU A 363 14.52 -13.25 -2.36
N ILE A 364 13.35 -13.17 -2.99
CA ILE A 364 12.06 -13.51 -2.38
C ILE A 364 11.45 -14.64 -3.19
N LEU A 365 11.09 -15.72 -2.50
CA LEU A 365 10.36 -16.84 -3.07
C LEU A 365 8.99 -16.89 -2.40
N ARG A 366 7.93 -16.92 -3.20
CA ARG A 366 6.55 -17.02 -2.70
C ARG A 366 5.72 -17.91 -3.62
N THR A 367 4.74 -18.60 -3.04
CA THR A 367 3.75 -19.37 -3.80
C THR A 367 2.39 -18.74 -3.55
N ASN A 368 1.73 -18.30 -4.61
CA ASN A 368 0.42 -17.67 -4.46
C ASN A 368 -0.70 -18.71 -4.25
N GLU A 369 -1.93 -18.22 -4.06
CA GLU A 369 -3.11 -19.07 -3.83
C GLU A 369 -3.41 -20.06 -4.98
N ASN A 370 -2.83 -19.83 -6.17
CA ASN A 370 -2.97 -20.68 -7.35
C ASN A 370 -1.81 -21.68 -7.52
N ASP A 371 -1.00 -21.90 -6.48
CA ASP A 371 0.19 -22.77 -6.50
C ASP A 371 1.25 -22.33 -7.53
N VAL A 372 1.23 -21.04 -7.92
CA VAL A 372 2.23 -20.47 -8.82
C VAL A 372 3.36 -19.91 -7.98
N THR A 373 4.53 -20.48 -8.16
CA THR A 373 5.78 -19.98 -7.58
C THR A 373 6.22 -18.73 -8.33
N VAL A 374 6.37 -17.64 -7.60
CA VAL A 374 6.92 -16.36 -8.07
C VAL A 374 8.27 -16.17 -7.40
N ARG A 375 9.28 -15.88 -8.22
CA ARG A 375 10.61 -15.49 -7.74
C ARG A 375 10.81 -14.01 -7.97
N GLN A 376 11.37 -13.33 -6.99
CA GLN A 376 11.69 -11.91 -7.08
C GLN A 376 13.12 -11.67 -6.61
N ARG A 377 13.76 -10.64 -7.18
CA ARG A 377 15.03 -10.10 -6.68
C ARG A 377 14.82 -8.62 -6.43
N ALA A 378 15.16 -8.17 -5.23
CA ALA A 378 14.99 -6.78 -4.83
C ALA A 378 16.31 -6.18 -4.35
N HIS A 379 16.54 -4.92 -4.70
CA HIS A 379 17.68 -4.14 -4.24
C HIS A 379 17.22 -2.88 -3.50
N LEU A 380 17.80 -2.65 -2.31
CA LEU A 380 17.65 -1.41 -1.56
C LEU A 380 18.90 -0.55 -1.73
N VAL A 381 18.73 0.67 -2.24
CA VAL A 381 19.81 1.64 -2.44
C VAL A 381 19.39 3.01 -1.93
N ILE A 382 20.33 3.80 -1.40
CA ILE A 382 20.09 5.17 -0.94
C ILE A 382 20.88 6.14 -1.83
N SER A 383 20.15 7.04 -2.49
CA SER A 383 20.71 8.15 -3.28
C SER A 383 20.16 9.47 -2.77
N GLY A 384 21.03 10.35 -2.28
CA GLY A 384 20.63 11.63 -1.70
C GLY A 384 19.78 11.46 -0.43
N ASP A 385 18.58 12.02 -0.41
CA ASP A 385 17.62 11.94 0.69
C ASP A 385 16.54 10.87 0.48
N LYS A 386 16.73 9.99 -0.52
CA LYS A 386 15.76 8.96 -0.93
C LYS A 386 16.35 7.55 -0.79
N GLY A 387 15.52 6.64 -0.30
CA GLY A 387 15.71 5.19 -0.44
C GLY A 387 14.89 4.67 -1.61
N TYR A 388 15.48 3.77 -2.39
CA TYR A 388 14.86 3.13 -3.56
C TYR A 388 14.81 1.62 -3.33
N SER A 389 13.63 1.03 -3.51
CA SER A 389 13.41 -0.41 -3.59
C SER A 389 13.18 -0.78 -5.04
N ILE A 390 14.16 -1.43 -5.66
CA ILE A 390 14.14 -1.81 -7.07
C ILE A 390 13.91 -3.32 -7.13
N THR A 391 12.72 -3.76 -7.54
CA THR A 391 12.30 -5.16 -7.49
C THR A 391 11.98 -5.68 -8.88
N VAL A 392 12.61 -6.78 -9.28
CA VAL A 392 12.18 -7.55 -10.45
C VAL A 392 11.38 -8.77 -10.01
N SER A 393 10.31 -9.08 -10.74
CA SER A 393 9.47 -10.26 -10.52
C SER A 393 9.38 -11.11 -11.79
N LEU A 394 9.44 -12.43 -11.64
CA LEU A 394 9.26 -13.40 -12.71
C LEU A 394 8.47 -14.63 -12.25
N LYS A 395 7.89 -15.32 -13.23
CA LYS A 395 7.31 -16.66 -13.05
C LYS A 395 8.43 -17.71 -13.11
N ASP A 396 8.17 -18.87 -12.51
CA ASP A 396 9.07 -20.01 -12.65
C ASP A 396 9.28 -20.38 -14.13
N GLY A 397 10.54 -20.60 -14.52
CA GLY A 397 10.94 -20.88 -15.91
C GLY A 397 11.34 -19.67 -16.77
N ASP A 398 11.18 -18.43 -16.29
CA ASP A 398 11.63 -17.20 -16.98
C ASP A 398 12.98 -16.68 -16.42
N ASP A 399 13.94 -17.56 -16.13
CA ASP A 399 15.20 -17.19 -15.44
C ASP A 399 16.03 -16.12 -16.19
N ASP A 400 15.85 -15.96 -17.51
CA ASP A 400 16.50 -14.93 -18.34
C ASP A 400 16.08 -13.49 -17.94
N VAL A 401 14.98 -13.33 -17.19
CA VAL A 401 14.53 -12.05 -16.65
C VAL A 401 15.54 -11.45 -15.68
N PHE A 402 16.26 -12.27 -14.91
CA PHE A 402 17.29 -11.77 -14.00
C PHE A 402 18.51 -11.21 -14.74
N ASP A 403 18.93 -11.87 -15.81
CA ASP A 403 20.03 -11.33 -16.65
C ASP A 403 19.63 -9.97 -17.24
N LYS A 404 18.37 -9.83 -17.67
CA LYS A 404 17.84 -8.54 -18.14
C LYS A 404 17.71 -7.49 -17.06
N PHE A 405 17.40 -7.90 -15.83
CA PHE A 405 17.42 -6.99 -14.70
C PHE A 405 18.82 -6.49 -14.39
N ASP A 406 19.82 -7.37 -14.41
CA ASP A 406 21.21 -6.99 -14.20
C ASP A 406 21.72 -6.05 -15.33
N GLU A 407 21.28 -6.26 -16.58
CA GLU A 407 21.50 -5.31 -17.69
C GLU A 407 20.88 -3.93 -17.38
N ILE A 408 19.62 -3.86 -16.93
CA ILE A 408 18.96 -2.59 -16.53
C ILE A 408 19.78 -1.87 -15.47
N LEU A 409 20.14 -2.56 -14.39
CA LEU A 409 20.91 -1.97 -13.28
C LEU A 409 22.28 -1.44 -13.72
N SER A 410 22.92 -2.06 -14.73
CA SER A 410 24.20 -1.59 -15.27
C SER A 410 24.13 -0.25 -15.99
N THR A 411 22.94 0.13 -16.48
CA THR A 411 22.70 1.39 -17.19
C THR A 411 22.22 2.53 -16.28
N TRP A 412 22.01 2.21 -14.99
CA TRP A 412 21.48 3.16 -14.03
C TRP A 412 22.41 4.36 -13.86
N ARG A 413 21.83 5.55 -13.76
CA ARG A 413 22.54 6.80 -13.45
C ARG A 413 21.74 7.63 -12.47
N TRP A 414 22.33 7.99 -11.34
CA TRP A 414 21.71 8.87 -10.36
C TRP A 414 21.75 10.32 -10.86
N THR A 415 20.61 11.02 -10.77
CA THR A 415 20.54 12.45 -11.07
C THR A 415 20.59 13.24 -9.77
N SER A 416 21.57 14.15 -9.68
CA SER A 416 21.86 14.97 -8.49
C SER A 416 20.94 16.18 -8.35
#